data_AF-A0A653JW91-F1
#
_entry.id   AF-A0A653JW91-F1
#
_cell.length_a   1.000
_cell.length_b   1.000
_cell.length_c   1.000
_cell.angle_alpha   90.00
_cell.angle_beta   90.00
_cell.angle_gamma   90.00
#
_symmetry.space_group_name_H-M   'P 1'
#
loop_
_entity.id
_entity.type
_entity.pdbx_description
1 polymer ?
#
loop_
_entity_poly.entity_id
_entity_poly.type
_entity_poly.pdbx_seq_one_letter_code
_entity_poly.pdbx_strand_id
1 'polypeptide(L)'
;MGKYRGQMIRNTLLLSISLLLGSCGANPPAPTDIAPVDLAALSAAERDSYLREATAFFEKANIVGSPSLVECTLSGGAKTTCFSITVKPVPGDYTPGPWCPRNISDGKEKSGIWLDEGKIYDADGKFLQNLSDFYEDDEWQLFDPATGRVNVTDSKEKCAAAARPDVDEKYNNYCVECQLDYMPAESSVTYVIPVRPVASSNRSRTHGGAGVAINGIRLDEPAPLDAILDAHTLAPFDDCGGHVNLHVGYHYHAVTDCLVDKSGRTSGKYDAPVIGLAMDGYKILAHRLDNGELPGQLDSCQGHSSAEYGYHYHAGAAGSNRILACLSGQQGCSFESSGETCDASVRRGPPGGGGPPPGATRPPPEPG
;
A
#
# COMPACT_ATOMS: atom_id res chain seq x y z
N MET A 1 63.28 4.45 70.91
CA MET A 1 63.86 5.17 69.74
C MET A 1 62.82 5.06 68.64
N GLY A 2 62.15 6.06 68.08
CA GLY A 2 62.37 7.50 67.97
C GLY A 2 61.66 7.93 66.67
N LYS A 3 60.54 8.66 66.81
CA LYS A 3 59.84 9.62 65.89
C LYS A 3 59.76 9.27 64.39
N TYR A 4 58.60 9.36 63.72
CA TYR A 4 58.01 10.64 63.30
C TYR A 4 56.52 10.53 62.93
N ARG A 5 55.76 11.56 63.30
CA ARG A 5 54.38 11.86 62.92
C ARG A 5 54.29 12.28 61.44
N GLY A 6 53.23 11.86 60.75
CA GLY A 6 52.75 12.43 59.50
C GLY A 6 51.22 12.38 59.46
N GLN A 7 50.60 13.54 59.26
CA GLN A 7 49.16 13.80 59.30
C GLN A 7 48.69 14.07 57.86
N MET A 8 47.68 13.34 57.35
CA MET A 8 46.88 13.72 56.17
C MET A 8 45.48 13.11 56.32
N ILE A 9 44.47 13.92 56.65
CA ILE A 9 43.47 14.52 55.73
C ILE A 9 42.57 13.45 55.09
N ARG A 10 41.36 13.30 55.64
CA ARG A 10 40.23 12.58 55.03
C ARG A 10 39.67 13.44 53.89
N ASN A 11 39.87 13.01 52.65
CA ASN A 11 39.13 13.54 51.49
C ASN A 11 37.82 12.77 51.32
N THR A 12 36.72 13.45 51.63
CA THR A 12 35.36 13.01 51.28
C THR A 12 35.15 13.28 49.78
N LEU A 13 35.05 12.22 48.98
CA LEU A 13 34.74 12.32 47.56
C LEU A 13 33.22 12.51 47.40
N LEU A 14 32.79 13.74 47.11
CA LEU A 14 31.43 14.04 46.64
C LEU A 14 31.31 13.54 45.20
N LEU A 15 30.58 12.44 45.01
CA LEU A 15 30.22 11.91 43.70
C LEU A 15 29.04 12.73 43.15
N SER A 16 29.34 13.77 42.38
CA SER A 16 28.34 14.51 41.60
C SER A 16 27.83 13.64 40.46
N ILE A 17 26.62 13.10 40.63
CA ILE A 17 25.85 12.42 39.59
C ILE A 17 25.38 13.50 38.60
N SER A 18 26.07 13.63 37.48
CA SER A 18 25.57 14.38 36.33
C SER A 18 24.50 13.53 35.65
N LEU A 19 23.23 13.86 35.92
CA LEU A 19 22.08 13.39 35.16
C LEU A 19 22.23 13.91 33.71
N LEU A 20 22.65 13.04 32.79
CA LEU A 20 22.51 13.28 31.37
C LEU A 20 21.03 13.16 31.02
N LEU A 21 20.34 14.29 30.96
CA LEU A 21 19.04 14.41 30.31
C LEU A 21 19.24 14.07 28.82
N GLY A 22 18.97 12.82 28.47
CA GLY A 22 18.83 12.41 27.08
C GLY A 22 17.68 13.18 26.45
N SER A 23 17.98 13.96 25.42
CA SER A 23 17.00 14.67 24.60
C SER A 23 16.11 13.66 23.86
N CYS A 24 15.04 13.20 24.50
CA CYS A 24 13.92 12.56 23.81
C CYS A 24 13.15 13.65 23.07
N GLY A 25 13.36 13.78 21.75
CA GLY A 25 12.59 14.74 20.95
C GLY A 25 13.19 15.14 19.59
N ALA A 26 14.34 14.60 19.18
CA ALA A 26 14.82 14.87 17.82
C ALA A 26 13.96 14.06 16.82
N ASN A 27 13.28 14.76 15.91
CA ASN A 27 12.69 14.15 14.73
C ASN A 27 13.78 13.39 13.96
N PRO A 28 13.47 12.24 13.33
CA PRO A 28 14.42 11.56 12.46
C PRO A 28 14.93 12.53 11.39
N PRO A 29 16.21 12.42 10.98
CA PRO A 29 16.74 13.24 9.91
C PRO A 29 15.90 13.04 8.64
N ALA A 30 15.63 14.14 7.95
CA ALA A 30 14.93 14.10 6.66
C ALA A 30 15.73 13.24 5.65
N PRO A 31 15.05 12.62 4.65
CA PRO A 31 15.74 11.94 3.57
C PRO A 31 16.81 12.85 2.97
N THR A 32 18.05 12.37 2.92
CA THR A 32 19.12 13.09 2.22
C THR A 32 18.92 12.98 0.71
N ASP A 33 18.99 14.11 0.03
CA ASP A 33 18.92 14.18 -1.42
C ASP A 33 20.02 13.34 -2.07
N ILE A 34 19.61 12.28 -2.79
CA ILE A 34 20.47 11.66 -3.79
C ILE A 34 20.23 12.41 -5.09
N ALA A 35 21.32 12.92 -5.70
CA ALA A 35 21.21 13.67 -6.94
C ALA A 35 20.52 12.84 -8.04
N PRO A 36 19.57 13.45 -8.81
CA PRO A 36 19.01 12.83 -10.00
C PRO A 36 20.09 12.32 -10.93
N VAL A 37 19.81 11.22 -11.63
CA VAL A 37 20.77 10.62 -12.56
C VAL A 37 20.26 10.67 -13.98
N ASP A 38 21.09 11.22 -14.87
CA ASP A 38 20.82 11.26 -16.30
C ASP A 38 21.12 9.89 -16.93
N LEU A 39 20.19 9.39 -17.76
CA LEU A 39 20.32 8.11 -18.44
C LEU A 39 21.52 8.10 -19.39
N ALA A 40 21.82 9.23 -20.04
CA ALA A 40 22.98 9.39 -20.91
C ALA A 40 24.31 9.36 -20.14
N ALA A 41 24.29 9.70 -18.84
CA ALA A 41 25.48 9.68 -17.98
C ALA A 41 25.79 8.28 -17.43
N LEU A 42 24.84 7.34 -17.45
CA LEU A 42 25.07 5.97 -16.98
C LEU A 42 25.91 5.17 -17.97
N SER A 43 26.95 4.51 -17.48
CA SER A 43 27.68 3.48 -18.23
C SER A 43 26.79 2.28 -18.53
N ALA A 44 27.17 1.47 -19.53
CA ALA A 44 26.44 0.24 -19.84
C ALA A 44 26.36 -0.71 -18.62
N ALA A 45 27.45 -0.82 -17.86
CA ALA A 45 27.49 -1.67 -16.67
C ALA A 45 26.53 -1.20 -15.56
N GLU A 46 26.39 0.12 -15.36
CA GLU A 46 25.44 0.69 -14.41
C GLU A 46 24.00 0.45 -14.85
N ARG A 47 23.70 0.66 -16.14
CA ARG A 47 22.36 0.36 -16.71
C ARG A 47 22.00 -1.10 -16.51
N ASP A 48 22.92 -2.00 -16.82
CA ASP A 48 22.73 -3.44 -16.62
C ASP A 48 22.55 -3.79 -15.13
N SER A 49 23.22 -3.08 -14.21
CA SER A 49 23.04 -3.29 -12.77
C SER A 49 21.62 -2.93 -12.33
N TYR A 50 21.12 -1.75 -12.69
CA TYR A 50 19.77 -1.33 -12.35
C TYR A 50 18.71 -2.29 -12.91
N LEU A 51 18.88 -2.75 -14.15
CA LEU A 51 17.95 -3.69 -14.77
C LEU A 51 17.96 -5.07 -14.10
N ARG A 52 19.14 -5.58 -13.72
CA ARG A 52 19.26 -6.83 -12.95
C ARG A 52 18.62 -6.71 -11.58
N GLU A 53 18.85 -5.60 -10.88
CA GLU A 53 18.25 -5.33 -9.57
C GLU A 53 16.73 -5.23 -9.66
N ALA A 54 16.19 -4.52 -10.66
CA ALA A 54 14.74 -4.45 -10.88
C ALA A 54 14.14 -5.83 -11.20
N THR A 55 14.80 -6.60 -12.06
CA THR A 55 14.36 -7.96 -12.42
C THR A 55 14.35 -8.89 -11.20
N ALA A 56 15.39 -8.84 -10.37
CA ALA A 56 15.45 -9.62 -9.14
C ALA A 56 14.42 -9.17 -8.11
N PHE A 57 14.17 -7.86 -7.99
CA PHE A 57 13.21 -7.31 -7.05
C PHE A 57 11.77 -7.74 -7.36
N PHE A 58 11.42 -7.84 -8.64
CA PHE A 58 10.10 -8.23 -9.12
C PHE A 58 10.05 -9.68 -9.64
N GLU A 59 10.91 -10.57 -9.12
CA GLU A 59 10.96 -11.97 -9.60
C GLU A 59 9.65 -12.74 -9.43
N LYS A 60 8.81 -12.32 -8.47
CA LYS A 60 7.48 -12.91 -8.20
C LYS A 60 6.36 -12.28 -9.02
N ALA A 61 6.66 -11.25 -9.81
CA ALA A 61 5.67 -10.52 -10.59
C ALA A 61 5.36 -11.22 -11.92
N ASN A 62 4.10 -11.11 -12.35
CA ASN A 62 3.69 -11.46 -13.69
C ASN A 62 4.06 -10.35 -14.68
N ILE A 63 5.35 -10.27 -15.04
CA ILE A 63 5.91 -9.23 -15.91
C ILE A 63 5.47 -9.44 -17.37
N VAL A 64 5.05 -8.35 -18.02
CA VAL A 64 4.79 -8.29 -19.46
C VAL A 64 6.00 -7.66 -20.15
N GLY A 65 6.74 -8.45 -20.92
CA GLY A 65 7.97 -8.01 -21.59
C GLY A 65 9.16 -8.02 -20.64
N SER A 66 9.96 -6.94 -20.63
CA SER A 66 11.13 -6.81 -19.76
C SER A 66 11.22 -5.41 -19.18
N PRO A 67 11.71 -5.24 -17.93
CA PRO A 67 11.99 -3.92 -17.39
C PRO A 67 12.96 -3.14 -18.28
N SER A 68 12.82 -1.81 -18.29
CA SER A 68 13.68 -0.91 -19.07
C SER A 68 14.04 0.34 -18.28
N LEU A 69 15.08 1.05 -18.70
CA LEU A 69 15.39 2.39 -18.17
C LEU A 69 14.87 3.44 -19.15
N VAL A 70 14.23 4.47 -18.62
CA VAL A 70 13.61 5.56 -19.37
C VAL A 70 13.93 6.90 -18.72
N GLU A 71 13.94 7.96 -19.52
CA GLU A 71 13.91 9.32 -18.98
C GLU A 71 12.49 9.63 -18.47
N CYS A 72 12.39 10.33 -17.36
CA CYS A 72 11.12 10.71 -16.73
C CYS A 72 11.22 12.09 -16.07
N THR A 73 10.08 12.77 -15.97
CA THR A 73 9.90 13.96 -15.12
C THR A 73 9.04 13.58 -13.92
N LEU A 74 9.60 13.71 -12.71
CA LEU A 74 8.90 13.41 -11.46
C LEU A 74 7.93 14.52 -11.07
N SER A 75 7.07 14.27 -10.08
CA SER A 75 6.00 15.17 -9.67
C SER A 75 6.42 16.57 -9.24
N GLY A 76 7.64 16.73 -8.70
CA GLY A 76 8.23 18.03 -8.37
C GLY A 76 9.03 18.67 -9.51
N GLY A 77 8.98 18.10 -10.72
CA GLY A 77 9.65 18.59 -11.92
C GLY A 77 11.09 18.10 -12.09
N ALA A 78 11.62 17.27 -11.19
CA ALA A 78 12.95 16.70 -11.36
C ALA A 78 12.99 15.77 -12.57
N LYS A 79 13.94 16.02 -13.48
CA LYS A 79 14.23 15.12 -14.59
C LYS A 79 15.27 14.10 -14.15
N THR A 80 15.00 12.82 -14.37
CA THR A 80 15.88 11.73 -13.92
C THR A 80 15.69 10.48 -14.78
N THR A 81 16.46 9.45 -14.47
CA THR A 81 16.26 8.09 -14.94
C THR A 81 15.27 7.37 -14.05
N CYS A 82 14.25 6.80 -14.66
CA CYS A 82 13.34 5.86 -14.03
C CYS A 82 13.56 4.46 -14.59
N PHE A 83 13.23 3.43 -13.82
CA PHE A 83 12.94 2.14 -14.42
C PHE A 83 11.45 2.09 -14.78
N SER A 84 11.13 1.35 -15.84
CA SER A 84 9.78 1.07 -16.30
C SER A 84 9.54 -0.43 -16.25
N ILE A 85 8.45 -0.85 -15.62
CA ILE A 85 8.03 -2.25 -15.53
C ILE A 85 6.54 -2.35 -15.86
N THR A 86 6.18 -3.31 -16.71
CA THR A 86 4.77 -3.62 -17.01
C THR A 86 4.43 -4.96 -16.39
N VAL A 87 3.32 -5.02 -15.66
CA VAL A 87 2.88 -6.23 -14.94
C VAL A 87 1.40 -6.49 -15.14
N LYS A 88 1.00 -7.74 -15.03
CA LYS A 88 -0.42 -8.12 -14.95
C LYS A 88 -0.96 -7.81 -13.54
N PRO A 89 -2.20 -7.32 -13.40
CA PRO A 89 -2.82 -7.05 -12.10
C PRO A 89 -3.39 -8.32 -11.45
N VAL A 90 -2.56 -9.37 -11.41
CA VAL A 90 -2.84 -10.67 -10.79
C VAL A 90 -1.54 -11.22 -10.19
N PRO A 91 -1.54 -11.69 -8.94
CA PRO A 91 -0.34 -12.27 -8.33
C PRO A 91 0.16 -13.49 -9.10
N GLY A 92 1.48 -13.67 -9.17
CA GLY A 92 2.10 -14.84 -9.79
C GLY A 92 2.32 -16.01 -8.84
N ASP A 93 2.25 -15.75 -7.53
CA ASP A 93 2.72 -16.64 -6.47
C ASP A 93 1.61 -17.20 -5.57
N TYR A 94 0.36 -16.77 -5.75
CA TYR A 94 -0.82 -17.34 -5.09
C TYR A 94 -2.10 -17.04 -5.88
N THR A 95 -3.21 -17.65 -5.45
CA THR A 95 -4.55 -17.39 -6.00
C THR A 95 -5.32 -16.46 -5.07
N PRO A 96 -5.70 -15.25 -5.51
CA PRO A 96 -6.51 -14.33 -4.71
C PRO A 96 -7.86 -14.87 -4.27
N GLY A 97 -8.39 -14.28 -3.19
CA GLY A 97 -9.61 -14.71 -2.55
C GLY A 97 -9.39 -15.88 -1.56
N PRO A 98 -10.46 -16.36 -0.91
CA PRO A 98 -11.84 -15.90 -1.02
C PRO A 98 -12.08 -14.50 -0.39
N TRP A 99 -13.23 -13.88 -0.70
CA TRP A 99 -13.66 -12.58 -0.16
C TRP A 99 -14.98 -12.71 0.60
N CYS A 100 -16.06 -12.97 -0.12
CA CYS A 100 -17.40 -13.08 0.45
C CYS A 100 -17.74 -14.54 0.81
N PRO A 101 -18.17 -14.83 2.06
CA PRO A 101 -18.77 -16.12 2.38
C PRO A 101 -20.07 -16.30 1.58
N ARG A 102 -20.46 -17.55 1.30
CA ARG A 102 -21.70 -17.84 0.55
C ARG A 102 -22.88 -18.09 1.47
N ASN A 103 -22.61 -18.50 2.70
CA ASN A 103 -23.60 -18.70 3.73
C ASN A 103 -23.10 -18.20 5.09
N ILE A 104 -24.01 -17.79 5.95
CA ILE A 104 -23.71 -17.34 7.31
C ILE A 104 -23.07 -18.43 8.22
N SER A 105 -23.09 -19.69 7.79
CA SER A 105 -22.38 -20.80 8.44
C SER A 105 -20.95 -21.00 7.95
N ASP A 106 -20.53 -20.31 6.88
CA ASP A 106 -19.16 -20.39 6.37
C ASP A 106 -18.19 -19.72 7.34
N GLY A 107 -17.09 -20.42 7.64
CA GLY A 107 -16.01 -19.90 8.46
C GLY A 107 -14.99 -19.10 7.64
N LYS A 108 -14.00 -18.56 8.36
CA LYS A 108 -12.94 -17.72 7.79
C LYS A 108 -12.15 -18.35 6.64
N GLU A 109 -12.09 -19.68 6.55
CA GLU A 109 -11.44 -20.38 5.44
C GLU A 109 -12.16 -20.21 4.09
N LYS A 110 -13.38 -19.65 4.08
CA LYS A 110 -14.20 -19.37 2.90
C LYS A 110 -14.55 -17.89 2.74
N SER A 111 -13.94 -17.03 3.54
CA SER A 111 -14.12 -15.58 3.48
C SER A 111 -12.77 -14.90 3.53
N GLY A 112 -12.77 -13.59 3.31
CA GLY A 112 -11.61 -12.77 3.55
C GLY A 112 -11.69 -12.04 4.89
N ILE A 113 -11.07 -10.86 4.93
CA ILE A 113 -11.00 -9.97 6.07
C ILE A 113 -11.72 -8.64 5.80
N TRP A 114 -12.14 -8.00 6.88
CA TRP A 114 -12.65 -6.63 6.88
C TRP A 114 -11.78 -5.76 7.79
N LEU A 115 -11.53 -4.52 7.35
CA LEU A 115 -10.72 -3.54 8.08
C LEU A 115 -11.65 -2.48 8.63
N ASP A 116 -11.65 -2.30 9.94
CA ASP A 116 -12.48 -1.31 10.60
C ASP A 116 -11.81 -0.83 11.90
N GLU A 117 -11.86 0.49 12.14
CA GLU A 117 -11.25 1.17 13.29
C GLU A 117 -9.82 0.72 13.66
N GLY A 118 -8.97 0.46 12.66
CA GLY A 118 -7.58 0.04 12.90
C GLY A 118 -7.41 -1.46 13.20
N LYS A 119 -8.48 -2.24 13.16
CA LYS A 119 -8.51 -3.68 13.43
C LYS A 119 -8.80 -4.48 12.16
N ILE A 120 -8.56 -5.78 12.26
CA ILE A 120 -8.87 -6.76 11.23
C ILE A 120 -9.90 -7.73 11.83
N TYR A 121 -10.96 -7.97 11.08
CA TYR A 121 -12.00 -8.94 11.41
C TYR A 121 -12.04 -10.00 10.32
N ASP A 122 -12.21 -11.26 10.69
CA ASP A 122 -12.58 -12.30 9.73
C ASP A 122 -13.97 -11.94 9.19
N ALA A 123 -14.11 -11.67 7.89
CA ALA A 123 -15.38 -11.32 7.25
C ALA A 123 -16.26 -12.55 7.01
N ASP A 124 -16.32 -13.44 8.00
CA ASP A 124 -16.97 -14.74 7.92
C ASP A 124 -18.50 -14.63 8.10
N GLY A 125 -19.18 -15.77 7.98
CA GLY A 125 -20.63 -15.80 8.08
C GLY A 125 -21.17 -15.34 9.45
N LYS A 126 -20.40 -15.46 10.54
CA LYS A 126 -20.79 -14.97 11.86
C LYS A 126 -20.62 -13.47 11.97
N PHE A 127 -19.53 -12.92 11.42
CA PHE A 127 -19.32 -11.48 11.33
C PHE A 127 -20.47 -10.82 10.55
N LEU A 128 -20.82 -11.38 9.38
CA LEU A 128 -21.93 -10.86 8.56
C LEU A 128 -23.28 -10.88 9.27
N GLN A 129 -23.56 -11.91 10.10
CA GLN A 129 -24.77 -11.95 10.93
C GLN A 129 -24.80 -10.86 12.01
N ASN A 130 -23.63 -10.44 12.48
CA ASN A 130 -23.49 -9.50 13.59
C ASN A 130 -23.34 -8.05 13.12
N LEU A 131 -23.45 -7.75 11.81
CA LEU A 131 -23.21 -6.40 11.29
C LEU A 131 -24.15 -5.34 11.87
N SER A 132 -25.43 -5.67 12.05
CA SER A 132 -26.40 -4.75 12.65
C SER A 132 -26.04 -4.41 14.11
N ASP A 133 -25.68 -5.40 14.93
CA ASP A 133 -25.20 -5.17 16.30
C ASP A 133 -23.84 -4.46 16.33
N PHE A 134 -22.96 -4.77 15.37
CA PHE A 134 -21.60 -4.21 15.29
C PHE A 134 -21.61 -2.72 14.96
N TYR A 135 -22.48 -2.28 14.04
CA TYR A 135 -22.61 -0.88 13.63
C TYR A 135 -23.77 -0.14 14.30
N GLU A 136 -24.52 -0.80 15.20
CA GLU A 136 -25.73 -0.26 15.85
C GLU A 136 -26.78 0.24 14.84
N ASP A 137 -26.97 -0.52 13.75
CA ASP A 137 -27.84 -0.16 12.63
C ASP A 137 -28.61 -1.37 12.09
N ASP A 138 -29.92 -1.40 12.32
CA ASP A 138 -30.84 -2.47 11.92
C ASP A 138 -31.07 -2.56 10.40
N GLU A 139 -30.58 -1.60 9.60
CA GLU A 139 -30.67 -1.65 8.13
C GLU A 139 -29.71 -2.69 7.51
N TRP A 140 -28.69 -3.14 8.26
CA TRP A 140 -27.76 -4.18 7.82
C TRP A 140 -28.41 -5.57 7.73
N GLN A 141 -28.59 -6.08 6.51
CA GLN A 141 -29.15 -7.41 6.25
C GLN A 141 -28.55 -8.04 4.98
N LEU A 142 -27.26 -8.42 5.04
CA LEU A 142 -26.52 -8.97 3.88
C LEU A 142 -26.90 -10.40 3.48
N PHE A 143 -27.85 -11.03 4.17
CA PHE A 143 -28.22 -12.42 3.94
C PHE A 143 -29.73 -12.61 4.00
N ASP A 144 -30.21 -13.72 3.44
CA ASP A 144 -31.59 -14.16 3.59
C ASP A 144 -31.80 -14.79 4.98
N PRO A 145 -32.65 -14.24 5.87
CA PRO A 145 -32.87 -14.78 7.21
C PRO A 145 -33.42 -16.21 7.26
N ALA A 146 -34.13 -16.65 6.21
CA ALA A 146 -34.73 -17.97 6.18
C ALA A 146 -33.72 -19.06 5.78
N THR A 147 -32.74 -18.71 4.93
CA THR A 147 -31.80 -19.68 4.34
C THR A 147 -30.36 -19.48 4.80
N GLY A 148 -30.03 -18.32 5.34
CA GLY A 148 -28.67 -17.91 5.68
C GLY A 148 -27.78 -17.65 4.46
N ARG A 149 -28.33 -17.62 3.24
CA ARG A 149 -27.56 -17.35 2.02
C ARG A 149 -27.17 -15.88 1.97
N VAL A 150 -25.89 -15.61 1.78
CA VAL A 150 -25.36 -14.25 1.65
C VAL A 150 -25.66 -13.69 0.26
N ASN A 151 -26.07 -12.43 0.20
CA ASN A 151 -26.22 -11.67 -1.03
C ASN A 151 -24.84 -11.27 -1.53
N VAL A 152 -24.39 -11.87 -2.63
CA VAL A 152 -23.05 -11.63 -3.19
C VAL A 152 -23.14 -11.09 -4.62
N THR A 153 -22.24 -10.19 -4.99
CA THR A 153 -22.09 -9.71 -6.38
C THR A 153 -21.34 -10.72 -7.26
N ASP A 154 -22.00 -11.84 -7.55
CA ASP A 154 -21.45 -13.02 -8.24
C ASP A 154 -21.40 -12.93 -9.78
N SER A 155 -21.48 -11.73 -10.34
CA SER A 155 -21.32 -11.49 -11.79
C SER A 155 -20.58 -10.18 -12.06
N LYS A 156 -20.00 -10.05 -13.25
CA LYS A 156 -19.34 -8.83 -13.70
C LYS A 156 -20.24 -7.60 -13.61
N GLU A 157 -21.52 -7.73 -14.00
CA GLU A 157 -22.49 -6.65 -13.99
C GLU A 157 -22.88 -6.22 -12.57
N LYS A 158 -23.00 -7.19 -11.64
CA LYS A 158 -23.26 -6.89 -10.23
C LYS A 158 -22.06 -6.20 -9.59
N CYS A 159 -20.86 -6.75 -9.79
CA CYS A 159 -19.60 -6.14 -9.35
C CYS A 159 -19.46 -4.71 -9.89
N ALA A 160 -19.66 -4.48 -11.19
CA ALA A 160 -19.52 -3.15 -11.80
C ALA A 160 -20.45 -2.09 -11.20
N ALA A 161 -21.63 -2.52 -10.75
CA ALA A 161 -22.65 -1.63 -10.22
C ALA A 161 -22.55 -1.41 -8.70
N ALA A 162 -21.85 -2.29 -7.97
CA ALA A 162 -21.64 -2.16 -6.54
C ALA A 162 -20.22 -1.67 -6.16
N ALA A 163 -19.19 -2.04 -6.94
CA ALA A 163 -17.79 -1.65 -6.70
C ALA A 163 -17.46 -0.27 -7.30
N ARG A 164 -18.23 0.74 -6.92
CA ARG A 164 -18.11 2.13 -7.40
C ARG A 164 -18.53 3.13 -6.30
N PRO A 165 -18.06 4.39 -6.33
CA PRO A 165 -18.41 5.37 -5.30
C PRO A 165 -19.93 5.63 -5.17
N ASP A 166 -20.64 5.61 -6.30
CA ASP A 166 -22.10 5.73 -6.36
C ASP A 166 -22.73 4.35 -6.58
N VAL A 167 -22.76 3.57 -5.49
CA VAL A 167 -23.34 2.22 -5.45
C VAL A 167 -24.78 2.27 -5.97
N ASP A 168 -25.13 1.37 -6.89
CA ASP A 168 -26.52 1.18 -7.31
C ASP A 168 -27.33 0.64 -6.13
N GLU A 169 -28.34 1.38 -5.68
CA GLU A 169 -29.15 1.12 -4.47
C GLU A 169 -29.67 -0.32 -4.39
N LYS A 170 -29.87 -1.00 -5.52
CA LYS A 170 -30.31 -2.41 -5.54
C LYS A 170 -29.27 -3.39 -4.96
N TYR A 171 -28.02 -2.96 -4.83
CA TYR A 171 -26.93 -3.72 -4.23
C TYR A 171 -26.56 -3.23 -2.83
N ASN A 172 -27.34 -2.33 -2.23
CA ASN A 172 -27.28 -2.16 -0.78
C ASN A 172 -27.56 -3.52 -0.11
N ASN A 173 -26.91 -3.77 1.02
CA ASN A 173 -26.97 -5.07 1.70
C ASN A 173 -26.43 -6.24 0.87
N TYR A 174 -25.36 -5.99 0.11
CA TYR A 174 -24.56 -7.04 -0.53
C TYR A 174 -23.14 -7.10 0.05
N CYS A 175 -22.62 -8.32 0.11
CA CYS A 175 -21.19 -8.54 0.12
C CYS A 175 -20.67 -8.37 -1.32
N VAL A 176 -19.86 -7.34 -1.53
CA VAL A 176 -19.29 -6.94 -2.80
C VAL A 176 -17.96 -7.64 -3.01
N GLU A 177 -17.91 -8.43 -4.07
CA GLU A 177 -16.68 -9.00 -4.60
C GLU A 177 -16.66 -8.87 -6.13
N CYS A 178 -15.46 -8.80 -6.68
CA CYS A 178 -15.21 -8.90 -8.11
C CYS A 178 -14.23 -10.05 -8.33
N GLN A 179 -14.30 -10.70 -9.48
CA GLN A 179 -13.43 -11.81 -9.84
C GLN A 179 -12.39 -11.38 -10.88
N LEU A 180 -11.23 -12.03 -10.85
CA LEU A 180 -10.15 -11.77 -11.80
C LEU A 180 -10.55 -12.06 -13.25
N ASP A 181 -11.42 -13.03 -13.49
CA ASP A 181 -11.91 -13.40 -14.83
C ASP A 181 -12.85 -12.35 -15.44
N TYR A 182 -13.29 -11.35 -14.67
CA TYR A 182 -14.06 -10.22 -15.18
C TYR A 182 -13.17 -9.20 -15.92
N MET A 183 -11.85 -9.24 -15.67
CA MET A 183 -10.87 -8.34 -16.28
C MET A 183 -10.56 -8.77 -17.72
N PRO A 184 -10.32 -7.81 -18.64
CA PRO A 184 -9.76 -8.14 -19.95
C PRO A 184 -8.44 -8.89 -19.82
N ALA A 185 -8.22 -9.94 -20.63
CA ALA A 185 -7.03 -10.79 -20.54
C ALA A 185 -5.72 -10.01 -20.79
N GLU A 186 -5.80 -8.95 -21.58
CA GLU A 186 -4.73 -8.04 -21.92
C GLU A 186 -4.40 -7.02 -20.83
N SER A 187 -5.23 -6.88 -19.79
CA SER A 187 -5.04 -5.89 -18.71
C SER A 187 -3.62 -5.92 -18.16
N SER A 188 -3.02 -4.74 -18.02
CA SER A 188 -1.67 -4.57 -17.48
C SER A 188 -1.49 -3.15 -16.94
N VAL A 189 -0.58 -2.99 -16.00
CA VAL A 189 -0.18 -1.68 -15.49
C VAL A 189 1.32 -1.50 -15.71
N THR A 190 1.72 -0.37 -16.28
CA THR A 190 3.11 0.06 -16.40
C THR A 190 3.42 1.05 -15.27
N TYR A 191 4.42 0.75 -14.46
CA TYR A 191 4.96 1.65 -13.44
C TYR A 191 6.28 2.24 -13.93
N VAL A 192 6.42 3.56 -13.79
CA VAL A 192 7.66 4.30 -14.06
C VAL A 192 8.10 4.97 -12.77
N ILE A 193 9.16 4.46 -12.15
CA ILE A 193 9.60 4.84 -10.80
C ILE A 193 11.09 5.23 -10.85
N PRO A 194 11.52 6.32 -10.18
CA PRO A 194 12.91 6.75 -10.22
C PRO A 194 13.86 5.69 -9.66
N VAL A 195 14.99 5.46 -10.34
CA VAL A 195 16.03 4.53 -9.84
C VAL A 195 16.80 5.11 -8.65
N ARG A 196 16.74 6.43 -8.48
CA ARG A 196 17.27 7.17 -7.33
C ARG A 196 16.18 8.11 -6.84
N PRO A 197 15.67 7.90 -5.61
CA PRO A 197 14.67 8.80 -5.03
C PRO A 197 15.19 10.24 -4.97
N VAL A 198 14.30 11.18 -5.26
CA VAL A 198 14.55 12.62 -5.12
C VAL A 198 13.66 13.11 -4.00
N ALA A 199 14.22 13.64 -2.91
CA ALA A 199 13.39 14.08 -1.79
C ALA A 199 12.49 15.24 -2.22
N SER A 200 11.33 15.33 -1.57
CA SER A 200 10.38 16.41 -1.78
C SER A 200 10.25 17.23 -0.49
N SER A 201 10.30 18.55 -0.63
CA SER A 201 9.94 19.47 0.47
C SER A 201 8.44 19.46 0.76
N ASN A 202 7.63 19.02 -0.21
CA ASN A 202 6.19 18.88 -0.07
C ASN A 202 5.82 17.39 -0.12
N ARG A 203 5.54 16.82 1.04
CA ARG A 203 5.03 15.45 1.15
C ARG A 203 3.73 15.36 0.36
N SER A 204 3.65 14.44 -0.62
CA SER A 204 2.46 14.31 -1.46
C SER A 204 1.59 13.14 -1.00
N ARG A 205 0.30 13.25 -1.29
CA ARG A 205 -0.59 12.08 -1.30
C ARG A 205 -0.18 11.14 -2.42
N THR A 206 -0.49 9.87 -2.25
CA THR A 206 -0.17 8.72 -3.09
C THR A 206 -1.05 8.66 -4.35
N HIS A 207 -1.00 9.70 -5.19
CA HIS A 207 -1.82 9.74 -6.41
C HIS A 207 -1.39 8.62 -7.37
N GLY A 208 -2.30 7.69 -7.68
CA GLY A 208 -2.02 6.50 -8.50
C GLY A 208 -1.59 5.26 -7.70
N GLY A 209 -1.71 5.29 -6.37
CA GLY A 209 -1.32 4.22 -5.45
C GLY A 209 -0.07 4.56 -4.64
N ALA A 210 0.09 3.88 -3.51
CA ALA A 210 1.27 4.00 -2.65
C ALA A 210 2.54 3.47 -3.32
N GLY A 211 2.41 2.46 -4.18
CA GLY A 211 3.54 1.83 -4.85
C GLY A 211 3.19 0.49 -5.49
N VAL A 212 4.22 -0.32 -5.68
CA VAL A 212 4.13 -1.66 -6.25
C VAL A 212 4.80 -2.68 -5.32
N ALA A 213 4.09 -3.76 -5.01
CA ALA A 213 4.57 -4.85 -4.18
C ALA A 213 5.65 -5.68 -4.91
N ILE A 214 6.43 -6.48 -4.17
CA ILE A 214 7.45 -7.38 -4.73
C ILE A 214 6.91 -8.37 -5.77
N ASN A 215 5.61 -8.70 -5.72
CA ASN A 215 4.92 -9.54 -6.69
C ASN A 215 4.24 -8.74 -7.82
N GLY A 216 4.56 -7.45 -7.96
CA GLY A 216 4.08 -6.59 -9.03
C GLY A 216 2.66 -6.03 -8.83
N ILE A 217 1.97 -6.40 -7.77
CA ILE A 217 0.61 -5.89 -7.49
C ILE A 217 0.66 -4.47 -6.94
N ARG A 218 -0.34 -3.67 -7.29
CA ARG A 218 -0.49 -2.30 -6.78
C ARG A 218 -0.71 -2.31 -5.26
N LEU A 219 0.04 -1.48 -4.56
CA LEU A 219 -0.23 -1.07 -3.19
C LEU A 219 -1.05 0.22 -3.29
N ASP A 220 -2.33 0.18 -2.97
CA ASP A 220 -3.24 1.30 -3.23
C ASP A 220 -3.38 2.25 -2.04
N GLU A 221 -4.07 3.37 -2.30
CA GLU A 221 -4.56 4.28 -1.27
C GLU A 221 -5.65 3.61 -0.41
N PRO A 222 -5.99 4.18 0.77
CA PRO A 222 -7.09 3.67 1.59
C PRO A 222 -8.38 3.40 0.80
N ALA A 223 -9.01 2.25 1.04
CA ALA A 223 -10.34 1.97 0.54
C ALA A 223 -11.34 2.99 1.12
N PRO A 224 -12.36 3.42 0.36
CA PRO A 224 -13.34 4.41 0.82
C PRO A 224 -14.36 3.77 1.76
N LEU A 225 -13.95 3.36 2.96
CA LEU A 225 -14.80 2.64 3.92
C LEU A 225 -16.09 3.41 4.22
N ASP A 226 -16.02 4.73 4.41
CA ASP A 226 -17.21 5.56 4.64
C ASP A 226 -18.26 5.38 3.54
N ALA A 227 -17.86 5.42 2.26
CA ALA A 227 -18.79 5.23 1.15
C ALA A 227 -19.33 3.79 1.05
N ILE A 228 -18.53 2.80 1.46
CA ILE A 228 -18.94 1.39 1.49
C ILE A 228 -20.01 1.18 2.56
N LEU A 229 -19.77 1.73 3.76
CA LEU A 229 -20.66 1.62 4.92
C LEU A 229 -21.95 2.44 4.73
N ASP A 230 -21.87 3.65 4.16
CA ASP A 230 -23.03 4.51 3.84
C ASP A 230 -24.00 3.84 2.85
N ALA A 231 -23.51 2.90 2.02
CA ALA A 231 -24.33 2.12 1.08
C ALA A 231 -24.80 0.77 1.65
N HIS A 232 -24.56 0.49 2.94
CA HIS A 232 -24.80 -0.82 3.58
C HIS A 232 -24.18 -1.98 2.79
N THR A 233 -23.03 -1.76 2.19
CA THR A 233 -22.28 -2.80 1.49
C THR A 233 -21.09 -3.23 2.33
N LEU A 234 -20.66 -4.48 2.18
CA LEU A 234 -19.39 -4.94 2.71
C LEU A 234 -18.51 -5.33 1.53
N ALA A 235 -17.29 -4.81 1.42
CA ALA A 235 -16.38 -5.15 0.32
C ALA A 235 -15.07 -5.79 0.84
N PRO A 236 -15.12 -7.04 1.32
CA PRO A 236 -13.97 -7.66 1.98
C PRO A 236 -12.71 -7.66 1.13
N PHE A 237 -11.57 -7.65 1.82
CA PHE A 237 -10.27 -7.98 1.24
C PHE A 237 -10.05 -9.48 1.45
N ASP A 238 -9.22 -10.14 0.64
CA ASP A 238 -8.79 -11.50 0.96
C ASP A 238 -7.81 -11.48 2.13
N ASP A 239 -7.41 -12.66 2.62
CA ASP A 239 -6.43 -12.78 3.71
C ASP A 239 -5.07 -12.16 3.37
N CYS A 240 -4.81 -11.89 2.10
CA CYS A 240 -3.62 -11.18 1.63
C CYS A 240 -3.75 -9.66 1.66
N GLY A 241 -4.92 -9.13 2.06
CA GLY A 241 -5.20 -7.71 2.21
C GLY A 241 -5.56 -7.01 0.90
N GLY A 242 -5.96 -7.76 -0.13
CA GLY A 242 -6.30 -7.22 -1.44
C GLY A 242 -7.65 -7.68 -1.98
N HIS A 243 -8.14 -6.96 -2.98
CA HIS A 243 -9.36 -7.32 -3.68
C HIS A 243 -9.31 -6.87 -5.15
N VAL A 244 -10.33 -7.23 -5.92
CA VAL A 244 -10.44 -6.88 -7.34
C VAL A 244 -11.42 -5.73 -7.51
N ASN A 245 -11.11 -4.80 -8.39
CA ASN A 245 -12.12 -3.95 -9.05
C ASN A 245 -11.88 -3.96 -10.56
N LEU A 246 -12.87 -3.51 -11.34
CA LEU A 246 -12.81 -3.57 -12.81
C LEU A 246 -11.91 -2.53 -13.47
N HIS A 247 -11.37 -1.59 -12.70
CA HIS A 247 -10.51 -0.51 -13.20
C HIS A 247 -9.02 -0.86 -13.07
N VAL A 248 -8.65 -1.44 -11.93
CA VAL A 248 -7.26 -1.68 -11.54
C VAL A 248 -6.91 -3.17 -11.60
N GLY A 249 -7.90 -4.06 -11.46
CA GLY A 249 -7.68 -5.49 -11.20
C GLY A 249 -7.40 -5.75 -9.73
N TYR A 250 -6.64 -6.79 -9.42
CA TYR A 250 -6.29 -7.10 -8.03
C TYR A 250 -5.27 -6.09 -7.48
N HIS A 251 -5.54 -5.55 -6.29
CA HIS A 251 -4.71 -4.55 -5.61
C HIS A 251 -4.85 -4.67 -4.09
N TYR A 252 -3.82 -4.25 -3.36
CA TYR A 252 -3.77 -4.30 -1.90
C TYR A 252 -4.19 -2.98 -1.26
N HIS A 253 -4.92 -3.09 -0.15
CA HIS A 253 -5.20 -2.00 0.79
C HIS A 253 -4.51 -2.20 2.15
N ALA A 254 -4.07 -3.43 2.41
CA ALA A 254 -3.34 -3.81 3.61
C ALA A 254 -2.18 -4.74 3.27
N VAL A 255 -1.09 -4.61 4.04
CA VAL A 255 0.05 -5.55 3.97
C VAL A 255 -0.13 -6.60 5.06
N THR A 256 -0.47 -7.83 4.66
CA THR A 256 -0.53 -8.99 5.55
C THR A 256 0.66 -9.93 5.30
N ASP A 257 0.60 -11.11 5.89
CA ASP A 257 1.66 -12.11 5.81
C ASP A 257 1.93 -12.65 4.39
N CYS A 258 1.01 -12.46 3.43
CA CYS A 258 1.21 -12.94 2.05
C CYS A 258 2.35 -12.21 1.32
N LEU A 259 2.57 -10.93 1.65
CA LEU A 259 3.63 -10.12 1.02
C LEU A 259 4.96 -10.18 1.76
N VAL A 260 4.96 -10.74 2.97
CA VAL A 260 6.16 -10.84 3.80
C VAL A 260 6.88 -12.12 3.43
N ASP A 261 8.05 -12.00 2.79
CA ASP A 261 8.91 -13.15 2.54
C ASP A 261 9.52 -13.68 3.84
N LYS A 262 8.84 -14.67 4.44
CA LYS A 262 9.28 -15.36 5.66
C LYS A 262 10.54 -16.21 5.47
N SER A 263 11.07 -16.35 4.24
CA SER A 263 12.31 -17.11 3.97
C SER A 263 13.59 -16.37 4.40
N GLY A 264 13.48 -15.12 4.85
CA GLY A 264 14.60 -14.32 5.36
C GLY A 264 15.58 -13.86 4.28
N ARG A 265 15.24 -14.00 2.99
CA ARG A 265 16.10 -13.62 1.86
C ARG A 265 16.21 -12.10 1.68
N THR A 266 15.26 -11.33 2.19
CA THR A 266 15.22 -9.86 2.10
C THR A 266 15.58 -9.13 3.40
N SER A 267 15.51 -9.81 4.56
CA SER A 267 15.81 -9.25 5.89
C SER A 267 17.30 -9.07 6.18
N GLY A 268 18.20 -9.63 5.36
CA GLY A 268 19.64 -9.52 5.62
C GLY A 268 20.26 -8.14 5.39
N LYS A 269 19.52 -7.17 4.84
CA LYS A 269 20.01 -5.82 4.49
C LYS A 269 19.17 -4.67 5.07
N TYR A 270 18.05 -4.98 5.69
CA TYR A 270 17.07 -4.03 6.23
C TYR A 270 16.65 -4.53 7.61
N ASP A 271 16.04 -3.67 8.42
CA ASP A 271 15.54 -4.03 9.77
C ASP A 271 14.16 -4.72 9.76
N ALA A 272 13.53 -4.79 8.59
CA ALA A 272 12.27 -5.46 8.33
C ALA A 272 12.23 -6.00 6.89
N PRO A 273 11.38 -7.01 6.59
CA PRO A 273 11.24 -7.53 5.23
C PRO A 273 10.76 -6.46 4.26
N VAL A 274 11.42 -6.36 3.11
CA VAL A 274 10.97 -5.46 2.03
C VAL A 274 9.76 -6.06 1.33
N ILE A 275 8.65 -5.32 1.31
CA ILE A 275 7.36 -5.75 0.73
C ILE A 275 7.04 -5.06 -0.61
N GLY A 276 7.73 -3.96 -0.92
CA GLY A 276 7.48 -3.23 -2.16
C GLY A 276 8.35 -2.00 -2.36
N LEU A 277 8.00 -1.24 -3.39
CA LEU A 277 8.64 0.00 -3.78
C LEU A 277 7.57 1.09 -3.90
N ALA A 278 7.79 2.22 -3.24
CA ALA A 278 6.91 3.37 -3.33
C ALA A 278 7.06 4.07 -4.70
N MET A 279 6.05 4.84 -5.10
CA MET A 279 6.07 5.55 -6.39
C MET A 279 7.18 6.60 -6.51
N ASP A 280 7.80 7.00 -5.40
CA ASP A 280 8.96 7.90 -5.33
C ASP A 280 10.31 7.16 -5.28
N GLY A 281 10.30 5.83 -5.38
CA GLY A 281 11.49 4.98 -5.46
C GLY A 281 12.07 4.54 -4.11
N TYR A 282 11.53 4.99 -2.97
CA TYR A 282 11.95 4.46 -1.68
C TYR A 282 11.35 3.07 -1.42
N LYS A 283 12.07 2.22 -0.71
CA LYS A 283 11.59 0.89 -0.33
C LYS A 283 10.48 1.00 0.72
N ILE A 284 9.52 0.08 0.63
CA ILE A 284 8.48 -0.13 1.63
C ILE A 284 8.79 -1.44 2.33
N LEU A 285 8.98 -1.38 3.63
CA LEU A 285 9.22 -2.51 4.51
C LEU A 285 7.94 -2.89 5.24
N ALA A 286 7.91 -4.10 5.79
CA ALA A 286 6.81 -4.56 6.62
C ALA A 286 6.59 -3.66 7.85
N HIS A 287 5.38 -3.72 8.40
CA HIS A 287 4.99 -2.91 9.56
C HIS A 287 5.84 -3.16 10.82
N ARG A 288 6.29 -4.39 11.01
CA ARG A 288 7.12 -4.82 12.14
C ARG A 288 8.53 -5.11 11.68
N LEU A 289 9.47 -4.81 12.56
CA LEU A 289 10.87 -5.22 12.45
C LEU A 289 10.99 -6.74 12.48
N ASP A 290 12.14 -7.27 12.06
CA ASP A 290 12.44 -8.70 12.09
C ASP A 290 12.36 -9.30 13.50
N ASN A 291 12.56 -8.49 14.53
CA ASN A 291 12.43 -8.88 15.94
C ASN A 291 10.97 -8.85 16.45
N GLY A 292 10.01 -8.46 15.61
CA GLY A 292 8.58 -8.34 15.92
C GLY A 292 8.15 -7.01 16.57
N GLU A 293 9.10 -6.14 16.91
CA GLU A 293 8.82 -4.82 17.47
C GLU A 293 8.33 -3.84 16.40
N LEU A 294 7.78 -2.72 16.84
CA LEU A 294 7.45 -1.61 15.95
C LEU A 294 8.71 -0.76 15.69
N PRO A 295 8.91 -0.27 14.46
CA PRO A 295 9.97 0.68 14.17
C PRO A 295 9.79 1.97 14.98
N GLY A 296 10.87 2.45 15.58
CA GLY A 296 10.91 3.73 16.28
C GLY A 296 11.25 4.90 15.34
N GLN A 297 10.97 6.12 15.81
CA GLN A 297 11.42 7.35 15.15
C GLN A 297 10.94 7.49 13.70
N LEU A 298 9.72 7.07 13.40
CA LEU A 298 9.11 7.32 12.09
C LEU A 298 8.69 8.78 11.95
N ASP A 299 8.79 9.30 10.72
CA ASP A 299 8.28 10.60 10.34
C ASP A 299 6.76 10.54 9.99
N SER A 300 6.18 11.66 9.56
CA SER A 300 4.74 11.71 9.27
C SER A 300 4.29 10.86 8.07
N CYS A 301 5.21 10.37 7.25
CA CYS A 301 4.94 9.45 6.14
C CYS A 301 5.21 7.98 6.52
N GLN A 302 5.47 7.70 7.80
CA GLN A 302 5.85 6.38 8.31
C GLN A 302 7.22 5.89 7.79
N GLY A 303 8.16 6.80 7.54
CA GLY A 303 9.53 6.42 7.18
C GLY A 303 10.60 7.05 8.06
N HIS A 304 11.82 6.54 7.95
CA HIS A 304 12.99 7.09 8.61
C HIS A 304 14.26 6.77 7.81
N SER A 305 15.41 7.30 8.23
CA SER A 305 16.71 6.99 7.60
C SER A 305 17.58 6.15 8.52
N SER A 306 18.23 5.13 7.95
CA SER A 306 19.33 4.41 8.58
C SER A 306 20.66 4.76 7.89
N ALA A 307 21.77 4.54 8.59
CA ALA A 307 23.10 4.72 8.00
C ALA A 307 23.43 3.67 6.92
N GLU A 308 22.78 2.50 6.96
CA GLU A 308 23.11 1.36 6.12
C GLU A 308 22.32 1.33 4.80
N TYR A 309 21.04 1.69 4.82
CA TYR A 309 20.13 1.59 3.67
C TYR A 309 19.43 2.91 3.32
N GLY A 310 19.71 3.99 4.04
CA GLY A 310 19.13 5.31 3.76
C GLY A 310 17.66 5.40 4.15
N TYR A 311 16.93 6.32 3.51
CA TYR A 311 15.52 6.53 3.81
C TYR A 311 14.64 5.42 3.22
N HIS A 312 13.66 4.96 3.99
CA HIS A 312 12.70 3.94 3.61
C HIS A 312 11.42 4.08 4.46
N TYR A 313 10.33 3.47 4.01
CA TYR A 313 9.05 3.45 4.72
C TYR A 313 8.82 2.13 5.42
N HIS A 314 7.99 2.16 6.47
CA HIS A 314 7.30 1.00 6.98
C HIS A 314 5.82 1.08 6.61
N ALA A 315 5.27 -0.04 6.17
CA ALA A 315 3.84 -0.16 5.92
C ALA A 315 3.04 0.13 7.20
N GLY A 316 1.88 0.77 7.04
CA GLY A 316 0.92 0.91 8.13
C GLY A 316 0.44 -0.44 8.64
N ALA A 317 -0.10 -0.46 9.87
CA ALA A 317 -0.74 -1.66 10.39
C ALA A 317 -1.86 -2.11 9.43
N ALA A 318 -2.00 -3.41 9.20
CA ALA A 318 -2.95 -3.92 8.21
C ALA A 318 -4.39 -3.41 8.44
N GLY A 319 -4.89 -3.39 9.67
CA GLY A 319 -6.21 -2.84 10.01
C GLY A 319 -6.38 -1.33 9.83
N SER A 320 -5.30 -0.58 9.57
CA SER A 320 -5.36 0.88 9.41
C SER A 320 -5.93 1.34 8.07
N ASN A 321 -6.16 0.40 7.13
CA ASN A 321 -6.59 0.68 5.76
C ASN A 321 -5.68 1.74 5.09
N ARG A 322 -4.37 1.65 5.34
CA ARG A 322 -3.40 2.65 4.84
C ARG A 322 -1.99 2.08 4.80
N ILE A 323 -1.55 1.69 3.61
CA ILE A 323 -0.20 1.15 3.41
C ILE A 323 0.86 2.24 3.65
N LEU A 324 0.72 3.40 3.00
CA LEU A 324 1.56 4.58 3.25
C LEU A 324 0.69 5.81 3.55
N ALA A 325 1.21 6.70 4.40
CA ALA A 325 0.50 7.93 4.75
C ALA A 325 0.77 9.07 3.74
N CYS A 326 1.98 9.11 3.19
CA CYS A 326 2.39 10.05 2.16
C CYS A 326 3.70 9.57 1.51
N LEU A 327 4.13 10.29 0.48
CA LEU A 327 5.44 10.15 -0.14
C LEU A 327 6.35 11.33 0.26
N SER A 328 7.51 11.00 0.79
CA SER A 328 8.61 11.90 1.15
C SER A 328 9.49 12.27 -0.06
N GLY A 329 9.37 11.57 -1.20
CA GLY A 329 10.04 11.89 -2.45
C GLY A 329 9.09 12.36 -3.56
N GLN A 330 9.67 12.77 -4.68
CA GLN A 330 8.92 13.08 -5.90
C GLN A 330 8.53 11.76 -6.59
N GLN A 331 7.25 11.59 -6.89
CA GLN A 331 6.71 10.36 -7.47
C GLN A 331 6.84 10.33 -9.01
N GLY A 332 6.94 9.11 -9.55
CA GLY A 332 6.82 8.84 -10.98
C GLY A 332 5.37 8.65 -11.43
N CYS A 333 5.16 7.77 -12.43
CA CYS A 333 3.88 7.57 -13.10
C CYS A 333 3.42 6.11 -13.07
N SER A 334 2.11 5.91 -13.23
CA SER A 334 1.48 4.62 -13.51
C SER A 334 0.55 4.75 -14.71
N PHE A 335 0.53 3.76 -15.59
CA PHE A 335 -0.26 3.76 -16.82
C PHE A 335 -0.98 2.42 -16.99
N GLU A 336 -2.22 2.45 -17.49
CA GLU A 336 -2.96 1.24 -17.91
C GLU A 336 -2.53 0.75 -19.30
N SER A 337 -1.62 1.46 -19.96
CA SER A 337 -1.09 1.12 -21.28
C SER A 337 0.43 1.33 -21.35
N SER A 338 1.11 0.54 -22.18
CA SER A 338 2.56 0.68 -22.39
C SER A 338 2.88 1.77 -23.42
N GLY A 339 4.03 2.43 -23.28
CA GLY A 339 4.56 3.38 -24.28
C GLY A 339 4.29 4.85 -23.98
N GLU A 340 3.66 5.18 -22.86
CA GLU A 340 3.51 6.55 -22.41
C GLU A 340 4.82 7.14 -21.86
N THR A 341 5.09 8.40 -22.18
CA THR A 341 6.19 9.15 -21.57
C THR A 341 5.76 9.68 -20.22
N CYS A 342 6.56 9.39 -19.18
CA CYS A 342 6.28 9.85 -17.82
C CYS A 342 6.66 11.31 -17.61
N ASP A 343 5.63 12.14 -17.46
CA ASP A 343 5.72 13.48 -16.88
C ASP A 343 4.68 13.62 -15.77
N ALA A 344 5.10 13.32 -14.55
CA ALA A 344 4.27 13.39 -13.35
C ALA A 344 4.12 14.83 -12.82
N SER A 345 4.85 15.81 -13.37
CA SER A 345 4.71 17.22 -12.99
C SER A 345 3.43 17.84 -13.55
N VAL A 346 2.92 17.28 -14.64
CA VAL A 346 1.64 17.65 -15.23
C VAL A 346 0.53 16.92 -14.49
N ARG A 347 -0.38 17.67 -13.87
CA ARG A 347 -1.62 17.11 -13.32
C ARG A 347 -2.48 16.57 -14.46
N ARG A 348 -2.31 15.30 -14.79
CA ARG A 348 -3.32 14.56 -15.55
C ARG A 348 -4.49 14.32 -14.59
N GLY A 349 -5.72 14.56 -15.03
CA GLY A 349 -6.90 14.29 -14.22
C GLY A 349 -6.95 12.82 -13.76
N PRO A 350 -7.84 12.46 -12.82
CA PRO A 350 -8.00 11.08 -12.39
C PRO A 350 -8.11 10.15 -13.60
N PRO A 351 -7.45 8.98 -13.61
CA PRO A 351 -7.66 7.98 -14.64
C PRO A 351 -9.16 7.67 -14.76
N GLY A 352 -9.75 7.94 -15.92
CA GLY A 352 -10.97 7.27 -16.38
C GLY A 352 -12.23 7.31 -15.50
N GLY A 353 -12.42 8.30 -14.63
CA GLY A 353 -13.73 8.58 -14.03
C GLY A 353 -14.64 9.27 -15.05
N GLY A 354 -15.08 8.55 -16.06
CA GLY A 354 -15.99 9.04 -17.11
C GLY A 354 -17.40 9.32 -16.59
N GLY A 355 -17.55 10.25 -15.64
CA GLY A 355 -18.81 10.92 -15.40
C GLY A 355 -19.16 11.79 -16.61
N PRO A 356 -20.43 11.91 -17.01
CA PRO A 356 -20.82 12.80 -18.08
C PRO A 356 -20.40 14.24 -17.74
N PRO A 357 -20.06 15.08 -18.74
CA PRO A 357 -19.63 16.45 -18.51
C PRO A 357 -20.66 17.22 -17.66
N PRO A 358 -20.23 18.13 -16.77
CA PRO A 358 -21.15 18.93 -15.98
C PRO A 358 -21.99 19.77 -16.93
N GLY A 359 -23.29 19.46 -17.05
CA GLY A 359 -24.23 20.19 -17.90
C GLY A 359 -25.17 19.34 -18.75
N ALA A 360 -25.00 18.02 -18.82
CA ALA A 360 -26.01 17.16 -19.43
C ALA A 360 -27.14 16.88 -18.42
N THR A 361 -28.15 17.75 -18.38
CA THR A 361 -29.42 17.45 -17.70
C THR A 361 -29.98 16.16 -18.27
N ARG A 362 -30.18 15.15 -17.41
CA ARG A 362 -30.87 13.90 -17.76
C ARG A 362 -32.27 14.27 -18.31
N PRO A 363 -32.66 13.83 -19.51
CA PRO A 363 -34.03 14.03 -19.96
C PRO A 363 -34.98 13.32 -18.98
N PRO A 364 -36.13 13.93 -18.64
CA PRO A 364 -37.09 13.28 -17.75
C PRO A 364 -37.55 11.95 -18.34
N PRO A 365 -37.85 10.95 -17.50
CA PRO A 365 -38.33 9.66 -17.98
C PRO A 365 -39.64 9.86 -18.75
N GLU A 366 -39.72 9.27 -19.95
CA GLU A 366 -40.98 9.17 -20.66
C GLU A 366 -41.96 8.31 -19.86
N PRO A 367 -43.23 8.71 -19.74
CA PRO A 367 -44.25 7.88 -19.13
C PRO A 367 -44.62 6.74 -20.08
N GLY A 368 -44.28 5.51 -19.70
CA GLY A 368 -44.68 4.26 -20.36
C GLY A 368 -44.88 3.15 -19.35
#